data_AF-A0A7W6J8H9-F1
#
_entry.id   AF-A0A7W6J8H9-F1
#
_cell.length_a   1.000
_cell.length_b   1.000
_cell.length_c   1.000
_cell.angle_alpha   90.00
_cell.angle_beta   90.00
_cell.angle_gamma   90.00
#
_symmetry.space_group_name_H-M   'P 1'
#
loop_
_entity.id
_entity.type
_entity.pdbx_description
1 polymer ?
#
loop_
_entity_poly.entity_id
_entity_poly.type
_entity_poly.pdbx_seq_one_letter_code
_entity_poly.pdbx_strand_id
1 'polypeptide(L)'
;MGSESFSRRLPLDHCEPSAWFVAFHTESPRWWLNWLAMGRFKHVSAFGYVDRAASWVFFDFNLDRSRIYVVHGRDADPMIARFSDKTVVVRVPKPADAVNSLNMAVGAWCVPAVAHLIGMPGCALRPDALYRQCLANGGEIICAEGSTDETENP
;
A
#
# COMPACT_ATOMS: atom_id res chain seq x y z
N MET A 1 25.80 36.01 21.42
CA MET A 1 25.84 34.54 21.43
C MET A 1 24.43 34.03 21.23
N GLY A 2 24.06 33.74 19.98
CA GLY A 2 22.72 33.34 19.59
C GLY A 2 22.50 31.86 19.82
N SER A 3 21.71 31.52 20.83
CA SER A 3 21.16 30.19 21.04
C SER A 3 19.80 30.09 20.35
N GLU A 4 19.79 29.95 19.04
CA GLU A 4 18.60 29.57 18.28
C GLU A 4 18.92 28.32 17.45
N SER A 5 19.06 27.17 18.11
CA SER A 5 19.25 25.90 17.42
C SER A 5 18.59 24.76 18.18
N PHE A 6 17.30 24.91 18.47
CA PHE A 6 16.42 23.78 18.78
C PHE A 6 15.04 24.12 18.18
N SER A 7 14.48 23.20 17.40
CA SER A 7 13.09 23.21 16.91
C SER A 7 12.75 23.90 15.58
N ARG A 8 13.52 23.66 14.50
CA ARG A 8 12.85 23.48 13.20
C ARG A 8 12.18 22.10 13.22
N ARG A 9 10.90 22.04 13.58
CA ARG A 9 10.11 20.81 13.46
C ARG A 9 10.14 20.41 11.98
N LEU A 10 10.59 19.18 11.71
CA LEU A 10 10.53 18.65 10.36
C LEU A 10 9.05 18.43 10.00
N PRO A 11 8.56 18.98 8.87
CA PRO A 11 7.24 18.61 8.35
C PRO A 11 7.24 17.10 8.09
N LEU A 12 6.48 16.35 8.90
CA LEU A 12 6.42 14.89 8.86
C LEU A 12 5.72 14.38 7.60
N ASP A 13 4.88 15.21 7.01
CA ASP A 13 4.19 14.98 5.74
C ASP A 13 5.14 14.83 4.54
N HIS A 14 6.38 15.32 4.67
CA HIS A 14 7.46 15.10 3.69
C HIS A 14 8.24 13.79 3.96
N CYS A 15 7.99 13.13 5.08
CA CYS A 15 8.64 11.88 5.48
C CYS A 15 7.80 10.63 5.18
N GLU A 16 6.70 10.80 4.47
CA GLU A 16 5.80 9.72 4.04
C GLU A 16 5.60 9.76 2.52
N PRO A 17 5.13 8.67 1.90
CA PRO A 17 4.90 8.64 0.47
C PRO A 17 3.86 9.67 0.01
N SER A 18 4.13 10.34 -1.11
CA SER A 18 3.16 11.24 -1.78
C SER A 18 2.01 10.46 -2.44
N ALA A 19 2.23 9.19 -2.73
CA ALA A 19 1.22 8.22 -3.14
C ALA A 19 1.59 6.83 -2.65
N TRP A 20 0.56 6.00 -2.42
CA TRP A 20 0.70 4.58 -2.14
C TRP A 20 0.30 3.76 -3.35
N PHE A 21 1.07 2.73 -3.66
CA PHE A 21 0.74 1.69 -4.62
C PHE A 21 0.21 0.50 -3.82
N VAL A 22 -1.09 0.25 -3.92
CA VAL A 22 -1.78 -0.82 -3.21
C VAL A 22 -1.86 -2.04 -4.13
N ALA A 23 -1.19 -3.11 -3.73
CA ALA A 23 -1.12 -4.36 -4.47
C ALA A 23 -2.17 -5.33 -3.92
N PHE A 24 -3.13 -5.71 -4.78
CA PHE A 24 -4.18 -6.67 -4.48
C PHE A 24 -3.83 -8.03 -5.06
N HIS A 25 -3.49 -8.98 -4.19
CA HIS A 25 -3.00 -10.31 -4.56
C HIS A 25 -4.15 -11.25 -4.88
N THR A 26 -4.12 -11.95 -6.01
CA THR A 26 -5.17 -12.92 -6.39
C THR A 26 -4.92 -14.32 -5.84
N GLU A 27 -3.69 -14.61 -5.42
CA GLU A 27 -3.31 -15.87 -4.79
C GLU A 27 -3.03 -15.66 -3.28
N SER A 28 -3.27 -16.71 -2.48
CA SER A 28 -2.78 -16.79 -1.11
C SER A 28 -2.25 -18.18 -0.83
N PRO A 29 -1.07 -18.31 -0.20
CA PRO A 29 -0.52 -19.62 0.20
C PRO A 29 -1.34 -20.30 1.31
N ARG A 30 -2.30 -19.60 1.94
CA ARG A 30 -3.13 -20.14 3.02
C ARG A 30 -4.53 -20.46 2.50
N TRP A 31 -4.78 -21.75 2.27
CA TRP A 31 -6.04 -22.28 1.72
C TRP A 31 -7.31 -21.86 2.48
N TRP A 32 -7.23 -21.61 3.79
CA TRP A 32 -8.39 -21.14 4.57
C TRP A 32 -8.73 -19.66 4.35
N LEU A 33 -7.79 -18.82 3.89
CA LEU A 33 -8.06 -17.46 3.43
C LEU A 33 -8.81 -17.46 2.09
N ASN A 34 -8.66 -18.49 1.26
CA ASN A 34 -9.47 -18.67 0.05
C ASN A 34 -10.95 -18.90 0.37
N TRP A 35 -11.26 -19.42 1.56
CA TRP A 35 -12.63 -19.69 2.01
C TRP A 35 -13.29 -18.47 2.68
N LEU A 36 -12.53 -17.67 3.45
CA LEU A 36 -13.02 -16.42 4.07
C LEU A 36 -13.11 -15.25 3.08
N ALA A 37 -12.24 -15.20 2.08
CA ALA A 37 -12.32 -14.23 0.98
C ALA A 37 -13.16 -14.80 -0.18
N MET A 38 -14.49 -14.74 -0.04
CA MET A 38 -15.38 -14.69 -1.21
C MET A 38 -15.04 -13.43 -2.01
N GLY A 39 -14.27 -13.58 -3.08
CA GLY A 39 -13.75 -12.46 -3.87
C GLY A 39 -12.51 -12.83 -4.69
N ARG A 40 -12.13 -11.94 -5.61
CA ARG A 40 -10.96 -12.08 -6.50
C ARG A 40 -9.65 -11.97 -5.72
N PHE A 41 -9.62 -11.11 -4.70
CA PHE A 41 -8.39 -10.77 -4.00
C PHE A 41 -8.33 -11.43 -2.63
N LYS A 42 -7.16 -11.98 -2.29
CA LYS A 42 -6.93 -12.78 -1.08
C LYS A 42 -6.07 -12.06 -0.05
N HIS A 43 -5.23 -11.12 -0.50
CA HIS A 43 -4.33 -10.34 0.34
C HIS A 43 -4.16 -8.93 -0.23
N VAL A 44 -3.75 -7.99 0.63
CA VAL A 44 -3.41 -6.64 0.20
C VAL A 44 -2.12 -6.20 0.89
N SER A 45 -1.21 -5.62 0.11
CA SER A 45 0.00 -4.96 0.59
C SER A 45 0.11 -3.58 -0.04
N ALA A 46 1.02 -2.75 0.45
CA ALA A 46 1.23 -1.42 -0.09
C ALA A 46 2.71 -1.07 -0.16
N PHE A 47 3.08 -0.21 -1.10
CA PHE A 47 4.42 0.36 -1.15
C PHE A 47 4.37 1.79 -1.68
N GLY A 48 5.37 2.59 -1.38
CA GLY A 48 5.40 3.99 -1.78
C GLY A 48 6.80 4.57 -1.68
N TYR A 49 7.06 5.63 -2.46
CA TYR A 49 8.34 6.31 -2.46
C TYR A 49 8.29 7.55 -1.57
N VAL A 50 9.27 7.69 -0.67
CA VAL A 50 9.44 8.85 0.21
C VAL A 50 10.52 9.74 -0.40
N ASP A 51 10.11 10.83 -1.03
CA ASP A 51 10.98 11.75 -1.79
C ASP A 51 12.14 12.27 -0.93
N ARG A 52 11.84 12.70 0.30
CA ARG A 52 12.83 13.26 1.21
C ARG A 52 13.94 12.28 1.59
N ALA A 53 13.59 11.01 1.75
CA ALA A 53 14.52 9.95 2.13
C ALA A 53 15.13 9.25 0.90
N ALA A 54 14.68 9.59 -0.31
CA ALA A 54 14.99 8.89 -1.54
C ALA A 54 14.86 7.35 -1.41
N SER A 55 13.78 6.90 -0.75
CA SER A 55 13.60 5.51 -0.33
C SER A 55 12.23 4.98 -0.71
N TRP A 56 12.17 3.71 -1.08
CA TRP A 56 10.93 2.96 -1.12
C TRP A 56 10.61 2.36 0.23
N VAL A 57 9.35 2.45 0.62
CA VAL A 57 8.79 1.81 1.80
C VAL A 57 7.79 0.78 1.34
N PHE A 58 7.91 -0.45 1.85
CA PHE A 58 6.97 -1.53 1.58
C PHE A 58 6.32 -1.96 2.89
N PHE A 59 5.01 -2.11 2.87
CA PHE A 59 4.20 -2.53 4.00
C PHE A 59 3.46 -3.81 3.65
N ASP A 60 3.68 -4.85 4.45
CA ASP A 60 2.99 -6.13 4.33
C ASP A 60 2.46 -6.58 5.71
N PHE A 61 1.16 -6.81 5.80
CA PHE A 61 0.53 -7.26 7.02
C PHE A 61 0.28 -8.76 6.97
N ASN A 62 0.99 -9.51 7.80
CA ASN A 62 0.70 -10.92 8.03
C ASN A 62 0.04 -11.11 9.40
N LEU A 63 -0.76 -12.16 9.56
CA LEU A 63 -1.45 -12.46 10.84
C LEU A 63 -0.49 -12.60 12.04
N ASP A 64 0.77 -12.98 11.80
CA ASP A 64 1.81 -13.10 12.83
C ASP A 64 2.55 -11.78 13.09
N ARG A 65 2.73 -10.95 12.05
CA ARG A 65 3.42 -9.66 12.16
C ARG A 65 3.13 -8.73 10.99
N SER A 66 3.12 -7.43 11.27
CA SER A 66 3.32 -6.40 10.26
C SER A 66 4.81 -6.27 9.92
N ARG A 67 5.12 -6.11 8.64
CA ARG A 67 6.49 -5.91 8.15
C ARG A 67 6.57 -4.59 7.41
N ILE A 68 7.59 -3.82 7.73
CA ILE A 68 7.97 -2.60 7.01
C ILE A 68 9.36 -2.83 6.47
N TYR A 69 9.53 -2.68 5.16
CA TYR A 69 10.82 -2.71 4.50
C TYR A 69 11.13 -1.31 4.00
N VAL A 70 12.34 -0.83 4.24
CA VAL A 70 12.85 0.43 3.69
C VAL A 70 14.02 0.08 2.80
N VAL A 71 13.94 0.46 1.53
CA VAL A 71 14.86 0.04 0.48
C VAL A 71 15.26 1.25 -0.34
N HIS A 72 16.56 1.34 -0.67
CA HIS A 72 17.12 2.49 -1.37
C HIS A 72 17.60 2.12 -2.77
N GLY A 73 17.51 3.08 -3.69
CA GLY A 73 18.10 2.96 -5.02
C GLY A 73 17.64 1.71 -5.78
N ARG A 74 18.60 1.01 -6.40
CA ARG A 74 18.34 -0.14 -7.30
C ARG A 74 17.85 -1.39 -6.59
N ASP A 75 18.02 -1.49 -5.27
CA ASP A 75 17.53 -2.64 -4.51
C ASP A 75 15.99 -2.65 -4.40
N ALA A 76 15.34 -1.52 -4.74
CA ALA A 76 13.89 -1.42 -4.75
C ALA A 76 13.24 -2.19 -5.90
N ASP A 77 13.90 -2.28 -7.06
CA ASP A 77 13.36 -2.93 -8.26
C ASP A 77 12.89 -4.38 -8.01
N PRO A 78 13.70 -5.29 -7.42
CA PRO A 78 13.24 -6.64 -7.12
C PRO A 78 12.12 -6.67 -6.08
N MET A 79 12.04 -5.67 -5.19
CA MET A 79 10.96 -5.58 -4.20
C MET A 79 9.66 -5.09 -4.83
N ILE A 80 9.71 -4.12 -5.74
CA ILE A 80 8.56 -3.67 -6.54
C ILE A 80 8.03 -4.83 -7.38
N ALA A 81 8.91 -5.55 -8.07
CA ALA A 81 8.54 -6.73 -8.84
C ALA A 81 7.85 -7.78 -7.96
N ARG A 82 8.42 -8.08 -6.79
CA ARG A 82 7.83 -9.02 -5.82
C ARG A 82 6.45 -8.58 -5.32
N PHE A 83 6.27 -7.30 -5.02
CA PHE A 83 4.98 -6.79 -4.53
C PHE A 83 3.93 -6.67 -5.64
N SER A 84 4.36 -6.59 -6.90
CA SER A 84 3.48 -6.44 -8.05
C SER A 84 3.15 -7.78 -8.73
N ASP A 85 3.92 -8.84 -8.47
CA ASP A 85 3.72 -10.17 -9.05
C ASP A 85 2.33 -10.73 -8.75
N LYS A 86 1.61 -11.13 -9.81
CA LYS A 86 0.23 -11.62 -9.77
C LYS A 86 -0.72 -10.75 -8.93
N THR A 87 -0.55 -9.44 -9.02
CA THR A 87 -1.41 -8.48 -8.35
C THR A 87 -2.10 -7.55 -9.32
N VAL A 88 -3.16 -6.92 -8.86
CA VAL A 88 -3.64 -5.67 -9.44
C VAL A 88 -3.09 -4.54 -8.58
N VAL A 89 -2.35 -3.60 -9.18
CA VAL A 89 -1.75 -2.48 -8.46
C VAL A 89 -2.56 -1.21 -8.71
N VAL A 90 -3.06 -0.62 -7.64
CA VAL A 90 -3.79 0.66 -7.67
C VAL A 90 -2.94 1.74 -7.01
N ARG A 91 -2.62 2.79 -7.75
CA ARG A 91 -2.03 4.00 -7.20
C ARG A 91 -3.11 4.82 -6.52
N VAL A 92 -2.90 5.12 -5.24
CA VAL A 92 -3.77 5.93 -4.39
C VAL A 92 -2.99 7.17 -3.97
N PRO A 93 -3.38 8.38 -4.42
CA PRO A 93 -2.73 9.61 -3.97
C PRO A 93 -2.93 9.79 -2.46
N LYS A 94 -1.95 10.38 -1.80
CA LYS A 94 -2.09 10.76 -0.40
C LYS A 94 -3.30 11.69 -0.23
N PRO A 95 -4.23 11.42 0.69
CA PRO A 95 -5.33 12.34 0.95
C PRO A 95 -4.78 13.70 1.42
N ALA A 96 -5.27 14.80 0.84
CA ALA A 96 -4.79 16.14 1.16
C ALA A 96 -4.97 16.50 2.65
N ASP A 97 -6.02 15.97 3.31
CA ASP A 97 -6.44 16.37 4.66
C ASP A 97 -6.99 15.19 5.48
N ALA A 98 -6.23 14.09 5.64
CA ALA A 98 -6.66 12.94 6.46
C ALA A 98 -6.63 13.24 7.98
N VAL A 99 -7.38 14.24 8.44
CA VAL A 99 -7.70 14.46 9.84
C VAL A 99 -9.13 13.98 10.06
N ASN A 100 -9.26 12.81 10.68
CA ASN A 100 -10.50 12.30 11.29
C ASN A 100 -11.65 11.84 10.37
N SER A 101 -11.41 10.92 9.43
CA SER A 101 -12.46 9.95 9.07
C SER A 101 -12.31 8.71 9.96
N LEU A 102 -13.34 8.37 10.73
CA LEU A 102 -13.37 7.16 11.57
C LEU A 102 -13.07 5.93 10.71
N ASN A 103 -11.83 5.44 10.77
CA ASN A 103 -11.46 4.14 10.26
C ASN A 103 -11.48 3.18 11.45
N MET A 104 -12.62 2.54 11.69
CA MET A 104 -12.71 1.51 12.72
C MET A 104 -11.97 0.28 12.20
N ALA A 105 -10.76 0.04 12.73
CA ALA A 105 -10.01 -1.19 12.48
C ALA A 105 -10.72 -2.38 13.17
N VAL A 106 -11.81 -2.86 12.57
CA VAL A 106 -12.49 -4.07 13.01
C VAL A 106 -11.75 -5.25 12.39
N GLY A 107 -10.80 -5.81 13.14
CA GLY A 107 -10.09 -7.03 12.78
C GLY A 107 -8.58 -6.86 12.58
N ALA A 108 -7.83 -7.90 12.92
CA ALA A 108 -6.38 -7.97 12.79
C ALA A 108 -5.96 -8.64 11.47
N TRP A 109 -6.35 -8.06 10.33
CA TRP A 109 -5.94 -8.56 9.00
C TRP A 109 -5.55 -7.42 8.05
N CYS A 110 -5.07 -7.78 6.86
CA CYS A 110 -4.39 -6.86 5.94
C CYS A 110 -5.24 -5.67 5.46
N VAL A 111 -6.56 -5.84 5.33
CA VAL A 111 -7.45 -4.81 4.78
C VAL A 111 -7.58 -3.59 5.70
N PRO A 112 -7.98 -3.71 6.98
CA PRO A 112 -7.93 -2.58 7.91
C PRO A 112 -6.54 -1.94 7.99
N ALA A 113 -5.47 -2.74 8.05
CA ALA A 113 -4.12 -2.21 8.19
C ALA A 113 -3.70 -1.34 7.00
N VAL A 114 -3.94 -1.80 5.76
CA VAL A 114 -3.64 -1.01 4.55
C VAL A 114 -4.60 0.16 4.39
N ALA A 115 -5.88 0.00 4.71
CA ALA A 115 -6.85 1.11 4.67
C ALA A 115 -6.43 2.25 5.61
N HIS A 116 -5.97 1.92 6.82
CA HIS A 116 -5.41 2.90 7.77
C HIS A 116 -4.15 3.56 7.23
N LEU A 117 -3.23 2.76 6.68
CA LEU A 117 -1.96 3.25 6.13
C LEU A 117 -2.16 4.29 5.02
N ILE A 118 -3.12 4.05 4.12
CA ILE A 118 -3.38 4.95 2.99
C ILE A 118 -4.42 6.04 3.29
N GLY A 119 -4.94 6.10 4.53
CA GLY A 119 -5.95 7.06 4.94
C GLY A 119 -7.31 6.87 4.26
N MET A 120 -7.64 5.63 3.85
CA MET A 120 -8.92 5.32 3.20
C MET A 120 -10.08 5.39 4.21
N PRO A 121 -11.14 6.16 3.93
CA PRO A 121 -12.31 6.20 4.80
C PRO A 121 -13.16 4.92 4.66
N GLY A 122 -13.84 4.56 5.76
CA GLY A 122 -14.86 3.51 5.78
C GLY A 122 -14.45 2.24 6.53
N CYS A 123 -15.14 1.15 6.23
CA CYS A 123 -15.06 -0.12 6.95
C CYS A 123 -14.90 -1.33 6.01
N ALA A 124 -14.07 -1.21 4.96
CA ALA A 124 -13.80 -2.36 4.11
C ALA A 124 -13.17 -3.49 4.92
N LEU A 125 -13.91 -4.61 5.03
CA LEU A 125 -13.44 -5.81 5.71
C LEU A 125 -12.83 -6.83 4.74
N ARG A 126 -12.94 -6.59 3.42
CA ARG A 126 -12.49 -7.51 2.37
C ARG A 126 -11.62 -6.81 1.33
N PRO A 127 -10.62 -7.50 0.74
CA PRO A 127 -9.75 -6.93 -0.28
C PRO A 127 -10.53 -6.34 -1.48
N ASP A 128 -11.54 -7.05 -2.01
CA ASP A 128 -12.39 -6.56 -3.10
C ASP A 128 -13.20 -5.29 -2.75
N ALA A 129 -13.57 -5.12 -1.47
CA ALA A 129 -14.23 -3.90 -1.02
C ALA A 129 -13.25 -2.74 -0.96
N LEU A 130 -12.04 -2.96 -0.44
CA LEU A 130 -10.98 -1.96 -0.43
C LEU A 130 -10.55 -1.58 -1.85
N TYR A 131 -10.44 -2.53 -2.77
CA TYR A 131 -10.15 -2.26 -4.19
C TYR A 131 -11.16 -1.29 -4.79
N ARG A 132 -12.46 -1.58 -4.64
CA ARG A 132 -13.52 -0.69 -5.13
C ARG A 132 -13.49 0.67 -4.44
N GLN A 133 -13.15 0.73 -3.15
CA GLN A 133 -13.00 2.00 -2.42
C GLN A 133 -11.81 2.81 -2.95
N CYS A 134 -10.67 2.19 -3.23
CA CYS A 134 -9.54 2.86 -3.85
C CYS A 134 -9.96 3.52 -5.16
N LEU A 135 -10.63 2.78 -6.05
CA LEU A 135 -11.10 3.33 -7.32
C LEU A 135 -12.14 4.43 -7.13
N ALA A 136 -13.09 4.27 -6.20
CA ALA A 136 -14.12 5.27 -5.92
C ALA A 136 -13.55 6.58 -5.35
N ASN A 137 -12.37 6.53 -4.72
CA ASN A 137 -11.67 7.70 -4.16
C ASN A 137 -10.54 8.21 -5.07
N GLY A 138 -10.63 7.96 -6.39
CA GLY A 138 -9.68 8.49 -7.37
C GLY A 138 -8.38 7.69 -7.49
N GLY A 139 -8.37 6.44 -7.01
CA GLY A 139 -7.27 5.51 -7.26
C GLY A 139 -7.23 5.07 -8.72
N GLU A 140 -6.02 4.92 -9.26
CA GLU A 140 -5.76 4.59 -10.66
C GLU A 140 -5.10 3.22 -10.76
N ILE A 141 -5.57 2.36 -11.67
CA ILE A 141 -4.94 1.06 -11.92
C ILE A 141 -3.67 1.31 -12.75
N ILE A 142 -2.50 0.96 -12.22
CA ILE A 142 -1.22 1.11 -12.92
C ILE A 142 -0.75 -0.22 -13.52
N CYS A 143 -1.10 -1.34 -12.87
CA CYS A 143 -0.83 -2.69 -13.39
C CYS A 143 -2.11 -3.53 -13.29
N ALA A 144 -2.57 -4.05 -14.43
CA ALA A 144 -3.68 -4.99 -14.49
C ALA A 144 -3.14 -6.43 -14.45
N GLU A 145 -3.85 -7.34 -13.78
CA GLU A 145 -3.51 -8.77 -13.75
C GLU A 145 -3.40 -9.30 -15.18
N GLY A 146 -2.23 -9.84 -15.54
CA GLY A 146 -1.98 -10.41 -16.87
C GLY A 146 -1.28 -9.51 -17.88
N SER A 147 -0.82 -8.30 -17.51
CA SER A 147 0.17 -7.58 -18.32
C SER A 147 1.56 -8.20 -18.11
N THR A 148 1.75 -9.44 -18.54
CA THR A 148 3.06 -9.84 -19.04
C THR A 148 3.35 -8.89 -20.19
N ASP A 149 4.39 -8.07 -20.07
CA ASP A 149 5.03 -7.42 -21.20
C ASP A 149 5.49 -8.54 -22.14
N GLU A 150 4.60 -8.97 -23.02
CA GLU A 150 4.94 -9.58 -24.30
C GLU A 150 5.53 -8.47 -25.19
N THR A 151 6.64 -7.87 -24.76
CA THR A 151 7.60 -7.32 -25.71
C THR A 151 8.49 -8.45 -26.17
N GLU A 152 7.89 -9.29 -27.02
CA GLU A 152 8.54 -9.97 -28.14
C GLU A 152 9.30 -8.90 -28.95
N ASN A 153 10.62 -8.81 -28.76
CA ASN A 153 11.70 -9.34 -29.59
C ASN A 153 12.10 -8.45 -30.79
N PRO A 154 13.38 -8.46 -31.22
CA PRO A 154 13.95 -9.61 -31.93
C PRO A 154 15.28 -10.16 -31.38
#